data_AF-A0A6J8BD82-F1
#
_entry.id   AF-A0A6J8BD82-F1
#
_cell.length_a   1.000
_cell.length_b   1.000
_cell.length_c   1.000
_cell.angle_alpha   90.00
_cell.angle_beta   90.00
_cell.angle_gamma   90.00
#
_symmetry.space_group_name_H-M   'P 1'
#
loop_
_entity.id
_entity.type
_entity.pdbx_description
1 polymer ?
#
loop_
_entity_poly.entity_id
_entity_poly.type
_entity_poly.pdbx_seq_one_letter_code
_entity_poly.pdbx_strand_id
1 'polypeptide(L)'
;MHRREQSADLILSSLNLPQEMSRACKECGCTCDCCNGFSSNSSLDMHQQIEELESQLRKSNNRLSEIEHELIYSKVAAESEVLKLRDELNKLRDRYDRLYESHKKLQKVSGFESEKMSLQKEMSSVTSKLVEARLAVTDMEEENDRYRTDCNIAVQLLQCRPSNFISHKLNTLPIEFQERVKKHMTQEQRLNCEEAPKSDESTKLIRVPMPTFPPTAMVYSINNPTKDEKRMSQMAQYQ
;
A
#
# COMPACT_ATOMS: atom_id res chain seq x y z
N MET A 1 30.71 -78.38 62.97
CA MET A 1 31.41 -77.08 62.91
C MET A 1 30.73 -76.13 63.90
N HIS A 2 30.92 -76.21 65.22
CA HIS A 2 32.18 -76.16 65.99
C HIS A 2 33.01 -74.89 65.73
N ARG A 3 32.42 -73.72 66.04
CA ARG A 3 33.17 -72.51 66.41
C ARG A 3 32.28 -71.40 67.02
N ARG A 4 31.48 -71.76 68.02
CA ARG A 4 31.01 -70.84 69.07
C ARG A 4 31.30 -71.56 70.39
N GLU A 5 31.70 -70.81 71.43
CA GLU A 5 31.91 -71.28 72.82
C GLU A 5 33.32 -71.75 73.25
N GLN A 6 34.42 -71.08 72.88
CA GLN A 6 35.74 -71.33 73.51
C GLN A 6 36.58 -70.06 73.75
N SER A 7 36.00 -68.96 74.20
CA SER A 7 36.81 -67.78 74.57
C SER A 7 36.32 -66.99 75.79
N ALA A 8 35.47 -67.60 76.63
CA ALA A 8 34.93 -66.95 77.82
C ALA A 8 35.54 -67.46 79.16
N ASP A 9 36.38 -68.50 79.17
CA ASP A 9 36.80 -69.17 80.42
C ASP A 9 38.32 -69.30 80.64
N LEU A 10 39.11 -68.37 80.07
CA LEU A 10 40.53 -68.28 80.41
C LEU A 10 40.89 -66.82 80.66
N ILE A 11 40.67 -66.38 81.91
CA ILE A 11 41.62 -65.67 82.80
C ILE A 11 40.83 -65.35 84.08
N LEU A 12 40.49 -66.42 84.80
CA LEU A 12 40.24 -66.40 86.24
C LEU A 12 41.40 -67.15 86.87
N SER A 13 42.49 -66.46 87.17
CA SER A 13 43.40 -66.76 88.29
C SER A 13 44.67 -65.93 88.19
N SER A 14 45.03 -65.37 89.35
CA SER A 14 46.36 -64.86 89.69
C SER A 14 46.64 -63.42 89.29
N LEU A 15 46.13 -62.48 90.09
CA LEU A 15 46.95 -61.41 90.67
C LEU A 15 46.35 -61.02 92.03
N ASN A 16 46.86 -61.75 93.02
CA ASN A 16 47.11 -61.35 94.41
C ASN A 16 46.50 -60.02 94.86
N LEU A 17 45.49 -60.12 95.72
CA LEU A 17 44.94 -59.03 96.55
C LEU A 17 45.90 -58.79 97.74
N PRO A 18 46.52 -57.62 97.90
CA PRO A 18 47.01 -57.19 99.19
C PRO A 18 45.81 -56.66 100.00
N GLN A 19 45.69 -57.15 101.24
CA GLN A 19 44.71 -56.71 102.23
C GLN A 19 44.68 -55.18 102.40
N GLU A 20 43.45 -54.65 102.45
CA GLU A 20 43.10 -53.26 102.71
C GLU A 20 43.72 -52.69 103.99
N MET A 21 44.12 -51.42 103.93
CA MET A 21 43.94 -50.47 105.04
C MET A 21 43.50 -49.13 104.46
N SER A 22 42.31 -49.10 103.88
CA SER A 22 41.72 -47.86 103.37
C SER A 22 41.12 -47.06 104.54
N ARG A 23 41.83 -46.02 104.99
CA ARG A 23 41.29 -45.08 105.97
C ARG A 23 40.33 -44.13 105.25
N ALA A 24 39.06 -44.50 105.22
CA ALA A 24 37.98 -43.67 104.69
C ALA A 24 37.86 -42.33 105.46
N CYS A 25 37.58 -41.25 104.73
CA CYS A 25 37.31 -39.93 105.32
C CYS A 25 36.02 -39.96 106.16
N LYS A 26 36.06 -39.44 107.39
CA LYS A 26 34.94 -39.52 108.35
C LYS A 26 33.70 -38.69 107.98
N GLU A 27 33.76 -37.81 106.98
CA GLU A 27 32.60 -37.02 106.53
C GLU A 27 32.01 -37.45 105.18
N CYS A 28 32.75 -38.16 104.31
CA CYS A 28 32.26 -38.53 102.97
C CYS A 28 32.57 -39.96 102.49
N GLY A 29 33.36 -40.76 103.22
CA GLY A 29 33.45 -42.21 103.00
C GLY A 29 34.15 -42.72 101.73
N CYS A 30 34.71 -41.85 100.88
CA CYS A 30 35.42 -42.25 99.67
C CYS A 30 36.93 -42.45 99.88
N THR A 31 37.52 -43.28 99.01
CA THR A 31 38.92 -43.71 99.06
C THR A 31 39.61 -43.31 97.76
N CYS A 32 39.82 -42.00 97.58
CA CYS A 32 40.52 -41.46 96.43
C CYS A 32 41.59 -40.46 96.87
N ASP A 33 42.70 -40.41 96.11
CA ASP A 33 43.81 -39.47 96.34
C ASP A 33 43.42 -37.99 96.20
N CYS A 34 42.19 -37.70 95.76
CA CYS A 34 41.69 -36.33 95.57
C CYS A 34 41.43 -35.57 96.88
N CYS A 35 41.43 -36.25 98.03
CA CYS A 35 41.01 -35.64 99.30
C CYS A 35 42.13 -34.97 100.12
N ASN A 36 43.40 -34.99 99.69
CA ASN A 36 44.51 -34.53 100.56
C ASN A 36 45.37 -33.37 100.02
N GLY A 37 44.85 -32.53 99.11
CA GLY A 37 45.47 -31.22 98.87
C GLY A 37 45.54 -30.67 97.44
N PHE A 38 44.60 -30.97 96.53
CA PHE A 38 44.69 -30.43 95.16
C PHE A 38 43.38 -30.01 94.46
N SER A 39 42.27 -29.81 95.17
CA SER A 39 40.99 -29.44 94.52
C SER A 39 40.77 -27.93 94.30
N SER A 40 41.63 -27.05 94.80
CA SER A 40 41.54 -25.62 94.49
C SER A 40 41.93 -25.32 93.03
N ASN A 41 42.88 -26.06 92.46
CA ASN A 41 43.38 -25.82 91.11
C ASN A 41 42.40 -26.29 90.02
N SER A 42 41.71 -27.43 90.20
CA SER A 42 40.71 -27.92 89.23
C SER A 42 39.42 -27.10 89.25
N SER A 43 38.99 -26.61 90.42
CA SER A 43 37.86 -25.68 90.50
C SER A 43 38.19 -24.36 89.80
N LEU A 44 39.39 -23.81 90.02
CA LEU A 44 39.84 -22.58 89.35
C LEU A 44 39.97 -22.76 87.83
N ASP A 45 40.49 -23.90 87.36
CA ASP A 45 40.60 -24.24 85.94
C ASP A 45 39.23 -24.32 85.25
N MET A 46 38.24 -24.94 85.89
CA MET A 46 36.86 -24.96 85.38
C MET A 46 36.21 -23.58 85.33
N HIS A 47 36.44 -22.72 86.33
CA HIS A 47 35.93 -21.34 86.31
C HIS A 47 36.60 -20.51 85.21
N GLN A 48 37.90 -20.70 85.00
CA GLN A 48 38.64 -20.07 83.90
C GLN A 48 38.09 -20.53 82.53
N GLN A 49 37.80 -21.82 82.38
CA GLN A 49 37.21 -22.36 81.15
C GLN A 49 35.80 -21.80 80.90
N ILE A 50 34.98 -21.64 81.95
CA ILE A 50 33.65 -21.02 81.84
C ILE A 50 33.80 -19.55 81.41
N GLU A 51 34.69 -18.79 82.02
CA GLU A 51 34.93 -17.39 81.67
C GLU A 51 35.44 -17.23 80.22
N GLU A 52 36.29 -18.15 79.76
CA GLU A 52 36.77 -18.18 78.38
C GLU A 52 35.62 -18.49 77.40
N LEU A 53 34.76 -19.48 77.70
CA LEU A 53 33.59 -19.79 76.89
C LEU A 53 32.58 -18.62 76.87
N GLU A 54 32.35 -17.95 77.99
CA GLU A 54 31.52 -16.74 78.06
C GLU A 54 32.12 -15.58 77.25
N SER A 55 33.44 -15.41 77.30
CA SER A 55 34.17 -14.44 76.48
C SER A 55 34.03 -14.74 74.98
N GLN A 56 34.17 -16.00 74.58
CA GLN A 56 33.97 -16.44 73.21
C GLN A 56 32.52 -16.25 72.75
N LEU A 57 31.53 -16.57 73.60
CA LEU A 57 30.12 -16.36 73.31
C LEU A 57 29.80 -14.87 73.15
N ARG A 58 30.33 -14.00 74.02
CA ARG A 58 30.19 -12.54 73.89
C ARG A 58 30.78 -12.02 72.57
N LYS A 59 31.99 -12.46 72.19
CA LYS A 59 32.60 -12.10 70.90
C LYS A 59 31.77 -12.57 69.72
N SER A 60 31.24 -13.79 69.78
CA SER A 60 30.36 -14.35 68.75
C SER A 60 29.06 -13.54 68.63
N ASN A 61 28.40 -13.23 69.75
CA ASN A 61 27.17 -12.43 69.77
C ASN A 61 27.38 -11.01 69.23
N ASN A 62 28.49 -10.35 69.59
CA ASN A 62 28.82 -9.04 69.04
C ASN A 62 29.02 -9.11 67.53
N ARG A 63 29.76 -10.12 67.05
CA ARG A 63 29.96 -10.34 65.61
C ARG A 63 28.65 -10.65 64.88
N LEU A 64 27.75 -11.43 65.48
CA LEU A 64 26.42 -11.69 64.92
C LEU A 64 25.62 -10.40 64.81
N SER A 65 25.61 -9.57 65.84
CA SER A 65 24.91 -8.28 65.84
C SER A 65 25.45 -7.32 64.77
N GLU A 66 26.78 -7.28 64.57
CA GLU A 66 27.40 -6.50 63.50
C GLU A 66 26.93 -6.97 62.12
N ILE A 67 26.98 -8.28 61.86
CA ILE A 67 26.53 -8.86 60.58
C ILE A 67 25.03 -8.63 60.36
N GLU A 68 24.20 -8.73 61.40
CA GLU A 68 22.77 -8.44 61.33
C GLU A 68 22.52 -6.98 60.92
N HIS A 69 23.25 -6.04 61.51
CA HIS A 69 23.17 -4.63 61.13
C HIS A 69 23.61 -4.39 59.68
N GLU A 70 24.72 -4.99 59.24
CA GLU A 70 25.18 -4.89 57.85
C GLU A 70 24.17 -5.48 56.86
N LEU A 71 23.55 -6.62 57.20
CA LEU A 71 22.51 -7.24 56.38
C LEU A 71 21.28 -6.33 56.26
N ILE A 72 20.81 -5.77 57.38
CA ILE A 72 19.68 -4.84 57.40
C ILE A 72 19.99 -3.61 56.55
N TYR A 73 21.19 -3.02 56.72
CA TYR A 73 21.62 -1.87 55.95
C TYR A 73 21.67 -2.17 54.45
N SER A 74 22.31 -3.28 54.07
CA SER A 74 22.41 -3.74 52.68
C SER A 74 21.02 -3.96 52.06
N LYS A 75 20.10 -4.60 52.81
CA LYS A 75 18.72 -4.82 52.38
C LYS A 75 17.99 -3.50 52.13
N VAL A 76 18.03 -2.57 53.06
CA VAL A 76 17.37 -1.26 52.93
C VAL A 76 17.93 -0.45 51.77
N ALA A 77 19.26 -0.49 51.58
CA ALA A 77 19.91 0.16 50.45
C ALA A 77 19.41 -0.40 49.10
N ALA A 78 19.35 -1.73 48.97
CA ALA A 78 18.85 -2.40 47.78
C ALA A 78 17.35 -2.12 47.54
N GLU A 79 16.53 -2.14 48.58
CA GLU A 79 15.09 -1.79 48.48
C GLU A 79 14.89 -0.34 48.02
N SER A 80 15.67 0.59 48.54
CA SER A 80 15.67 2.00 48.10
C SER A 80 16.08 2.13 46.63
N GLU A 81 17.09 1.40 46.17
CA GLU A 81 17.51 1.42 44.76
C GLU A 81 16.43 0.85 43.84
N VAL A 82 15.81 -0.27 44.22
CA VAL A 82 14.67 -0.85 43.48
C VAL A 82 13.51 0.14 43.37
N LEU A 83 13.20 0.88 44.44
CA LEU A 83 12.16 1.91 44.43
C LEU A 83 12.50 3.04 43.45
N LYS A 84 13.74 3.55 43.49
CA LYS A 84 14.21 4.61 42.57
C LYS A 84 14.12 4.17 41.12
N LEU A 85 14.58 2.96 40.80
CA LEU A 85 14.52 2.42 39.44
C LEU A 85 13.08 2.23 38.96
N ARG A 86 12.18 1.79 39.84
CA ARG A 86 10.73 1.71 39.52
C ARG A 86 10.14 3.08 39.21
N ASP A 87 10.48 4.11 39.98
CA ASP A 87 10.01 5.47 39.73
C ASP A 87 10.55 6.04 38.41
N GLU A 88 11.81 5.76 38.07
CA GLU A 88 12.39 6.13 36.78
C GLU A 88 11.70 5.43 35.61
N LEU A 89 11.43 4.13 35.74
CA LEU A 89 10.66 3.38 34.74
C LEU A 89 9.25 3.95 34.55
N ASN A 90 8.56 4.28 35.65
CA ASN A 90 7.24 4.90 35.56
C ASN A 90 7.29 6.27 34.86
N LYS A 91 8.28 7.11 35.17
CA LYS A 91 8.49 8.39 34.46
C LYS A 91 8.75 8.19 32.97
N LEU A 92 9.53 7.18 32.59
CA LEU A 92 9.80 6.87 31.18
C LEU A 92 8.54 6.36 30.48
N ARG A 93 7.74 5.54 31.16
CA ARG A 93 6.45 5.07 30.66
C ARG A 93 5.49 6.23 30.39
N ASP A 94 5.33 7.14 31.35
CA ASP A 94 4.46 8.31 31.19
C ASP A 94 4.93 9.21 30.02
N ARG A 95 6.25 9.37 29.84
CA ARG A 95 6.81 10.11 28.71
C ARG A 95 6.52 9.41 27.39
N TYR A 96 6.68 8.08 27.34
CA TYR A 96 6.37 7.28 26.17
C TYR A 96 4.88 7.38 25.81
N ASP A 97 3.98 7.22 26.77
CA ASP A 97 2.53 7.26 26.53
C ASP A 97 2.11 8.62 25.98
N ARG A 98 2.61 9.73 26.56
CA ARG A 98 2.36 11.10 26.05
C ARG A 98 2.89 11.28 24.62
N LEU A 99 4.09 10.79 24.33
CA LEU A 99 4.70 10.90 23.01
C LEU A 99 3.91 10.06 21.99
N TYR A 100 3.54 8.85 22.34
CA TYR A 100 2.75 7.94 21.51
C TYR A 100 1.38 8.56 21.19
N GLU A 101 0.69 9.13 22.17
CA GLU A 101 -0.57 9.83 21.95
C GLU A 101 -0.42 11.06 21.02
N SER A 102 0.65 11.84 21.21
CA SER A 102 0.97 12.98 20.34
C SER A 102 1.21 12.52 18.90
N HIS A 103 2.03 11.49 18.70
CA HIS A 103 2.29 10.92 17.39
C HIS A 103 1.02 10.37 16.74
N LYS A 104 0.16 9.68 17.50
CA LYS A 104 -1.13 9.17 17.01
C LYS A 104 -2.05 10.30 16.55
N LYS A 105 -2.06 11.45 17.25
CA LYS A 105 -2.83 12.64 16.83
C LYS A 105 -2.25 13.24 15.55
N LEU A 106 -0.93 13.40 15.47
CA LEU A 106 -0.24 13.89 14.27
C LEU A 106 -0.46 12.99 13.06
N GLN A 107 -0.40 11.67 13.24
CA GLN A 107 -0.64 10.71 12.15
C GLN A 107 -2.04 10.84 11.57
N LYS A 108 -3.05 11.10 12.41
CA LYS A 108 -4.41 11.40 11.93
C LYS A 108 -4.44 12.69 11.11
N VAL A 109 -3.75 13.74 11.56
CA VAL A 109 -3.65 15.02 10.82
C VAL A 109 -2.95 14.82 9.48
N SER A 110 -1.84 14.09 9.42
CA SER A 110 -1.16 13.79 8.14
C SER A 110 -2.05 12.99 7.18
N GLY A 111 -2.94 12.14 7.70
CA GLY A 111 -3.95 11.46 6.89
C GLY A 111 -4.87 12.46 6.18
N PHE A 112 -5.41 13.42 6.93
CA PHE A 112 -6.23 14.50 6.37
C PHE A 112 -5.45 15.43 5.43
N GLU A 113 -4.17 15.68 5.67
CA GLU A 113 -3.34 16.44 4.73
C GLU A 113 -3.17 15.71 3.40
N SER A 114 -2.99 14.38 3.41
CA SER A 114 -2.90 13.60 2.17
C SER A 114 -4.23 13.63 1.38
N GLU A 115 -5.35 13.54 2.07
CA GLU A 115 -6.68 13.62 1.47
C GLU A 115 -6.93 15.02 0.90
N LYS A 116 -6.58 16.07 1.65
CA LYS A 116 -6.64 17.46 1.20
C LYS A 116 -5.82 17.66 -0.09
N MET A 117 -4.62 17.10 -0.15
CA MET A 117 -3.78 17.17 -1.36
C MET A 117 -4.39 16.42 -2.54
N SER A 118 -5.00 15.26 -2.30
CA SER A 118 -5.73 14.50 -3.34
C SER A 118 -6.92 15.30 -3.87
N LEU A 119 -7.76 15.83 -2.98
CA LEU A 119 -8.91 16.66 -3.35
C LEU A 119 -8.47 17.94 -4.08
N GLN A 120 -7.37 18.57 -3.67
CA GLN A 120 -6.84 19.75 -4.35
C GLN A 120 -6.37 19.43 -5.78
N LYS A 121 -5.78 18.24 -6.00
CA LYS A 121 -5.40 17.76 -7.33
C LYS A 121 -6.62 17.44 -8.21
N GLU A 122 -7.67 16.87 -7.63
CA GLU A 122 -8.93 16.63 -8.35
C GLU A 122 -9.61 17.95 -8.71
N MET A 123 -9.66 18.89 -7.77
CA MET A 123 -10.21 20.23 -7.99
C MET A 123 -9.49 20.94 -9.14
N SER A 124 -8.16 20.91 -9.19
CA SER A 124 -7.40 21.54 -10.28
C SER A 124 -7.63 20.82 -11.62
N SER A 125 -7.71 19.49 -11.63
CA SER A 125 -8.01 18.70 -12.82
C SER A 125 -9.40 19.01 -13.39
N VAL A 126 -10.43 19.04 -12.54
CA VAL A 126 -11.80 19.37 -12.95
C VAL A 126 -11.89 20.83 -13.40
N THR A 127 -11.20 21.74 -12.73
CA THR A 127 -11.14 23.15 -13.14
C THR A 127 -10.50 23.30 -14.53
N SER A 128 -9.40 22.60 -14.80
CA SER A 128 -8.78 22.59 -16.14
C SER A 128 -9.76 22.11 -17.21
N LYS A 129 -10.40 20.96 -16.97
CA LYS A 129 -11.39 20.39 -17.89
C LYS A 129 -12.58 21.33 -18.13
N LEU A 130 -13.02 22.04 -17.09
CA LEU A 130 -14.10 23.02 -17.20
C LEU A 130 -13.69 24.20 -18.08
N VAL A 131 -12.46 24.70 -17.92
CA VAL A 131 -11.92 25.77 -18.76
C VAL A 131 -11.78 25.30 -20.21
N GLU A 132 -11.23 24.11 -20.44
CA GLU A 132 -11.12 23.50 -21.77
C GLU A 132 -12.49 23.34 -22.44
N ALA A 133 -13.49 22.82 -21.72
CA ALA A 133 -14.85 22.68 -22.24
C ALA A 133 -15.49 24.03 -22.58
N ARG A 134 -15.24 25.07 -21.75
CA ARG A 134 -15.71 26.43 -22.03
C ARG A 134 -15.09 27.00 -23.30
N LEU A 135 -13.78 26.82 -23.49
CA LEU A 135 -13.08 27.24 -24.71
C LEU A 135 -13.62 26.50 -25.94
N ALA A 136 -13.85 25.20 -25.83
CA ALA A 136 -14.43 24.43 -26.94
C ALA A 136 -15.86 24.91 -27.30
N VAL A 137 -16.67 25.31 -26.30
CA VAL A 137 -17.99 25.89 -26.55
C VAL A 137 -17.86 27.22 -27.30
N THR A 138 -16.97 28.12 -26.86
CA THR A 138 -16.78 29.40 -27.54
C THR A 138 -16.30 29.21 -28.98
N ASP A 139 -15.37 28.29 -29.22
CA ASP A 139 -14.88 27.99 -30.56
C ASP A 139 -16.02 27.48 -31.46
N MET A 140 -16.85 26.56 -30.94
CA MET A 140 -18.00 26.02 -31.68
C MET A 140 -19.08 27.08 -31.95
N GLU A 141 -19.29 28.02 -31.03
CA GLU A 141 -20.20 29.16 -31.22
C GLU A 141 -19.69 30.09 -32.33
N GLU A 142 -18.40 30.43 -32.32
CA GLU A 142 -17.76 31.22 -33.37
C GLU A 142 -17.86 30.53 -34.75
N GLU A 143 -17.56 29.23 -34.84
CA GLU A 143 -17.75 28.46 -36.08
C GLU A 143 -19.21 28.48 -36.55
N ASN A 144 -20.17 28.33 -35.62
CA ASN A 144 -21.59 28.35 -35.97
C ASN A 144 -22.01 29.68 -36.58
N ASP A 145 -21.56 30.79 -36.00
CA ASP A 145 -21.86 32.13 -36.50
C ASP A 145 -21.18 32.41 -37.85
N ARG A 146 -19.97 31.88 -38.07
CA ARG A 146 -19.34 31.90 -39.40
C ARG A 146 -20.14 31.09 -40.43
N TYR A 147 -20.57 29.87 -40.10
CA TYR A 147 -21.41 29.08 -41.00
C TYR A 147 -22.75 29.75 -41.30
N ARG A 148 -23.39 30.40 -40.32
CA ARG A 148 -24.59 31.21 -40.55
C ARG A 148 -24.32 32.36 -41.53
N THR A 149 -23.19 33.03 -41.37
CA THR A 149 -22.78 34.13 -42.26
C THR A 149 -22.54 33.65 -43.68
N ASP A 150 -21.81 32.55 -43.86
CA ASP A 150 -21.54 31.94 -45.17
C ASP A 150 -22.84 31.45 -45.84
N CYS A 151 -23.73 30.81 -45.08
CA CYS A 151 -25.05 30.42 -45.57
C CYS A 151 -25.86 31.62 -46.03
N ASN A 152 -25.86 32.72 -45.27
CA ASN A 152 -26.56 33.95 -45.65
C ASN A 152 -25.99 34.55 -46.95
N ILE A 153 -24.66 34.58 -47.10
CA ILE A 153 -24.00 35.04 -48.34
C ILE A 153 -24.41 34.14 -49.52
N ALA A 154 -24.38 32.82 -49.35
CA ALA A 154 -24.79 31.88 -50.39
C ALA A 154 -26.25 32.11 -50.82
N VAL A 155 -27.15 32.32 -49.86
CA VAL A 155 -28.56 32.67 -50.12
C VAL A 155 -28.66 33.98 -50.91
N GLN A 156 -27.93 35.02 -50.52
CA GLN A 156 -27.93 36.31 -51.23
C GLN A 156 -27.41 36.16 -52.67
N LEU A 157 -26.31 35.42 -52.88
CA LEU A 157 -25.77 35.15 -54.22
C LEU A 157 -26.76 34.40 -55.10
N LEU A 158 -27.47 33.41 -54.54
CA LEU A 158 -28.53 32.68 -55.23
C LEU A 158 -29.68 33.62 -55.63
N GLN A 159 -30.06 34.56 -54.77
CA GLN A 159 -31.16 35.50 -55.00
C GLN A 159 -30.82 36.64 -55.97
N CYS A 160 -29.57 37.12 -56.01
CA CYS A 160 -29.19 38.30 -56.79
C CYS A 160 -29.18 38.08 -58.32
N ARG A 161 -29.02 36.85 -58.83
CA ARG A 161 -28.94 36.58 -60.29
C ARG A 161 -29.49 35.20 -60.71
N PRO A 162 -30.81 34.94 -60.62
CA PRO A 162 -31.40 33.67 -61.02
C PRO A 162 -31.14 33.29 -62.49
N SER A 163 -30.91 34.27 -63.37
CA SER A 163 -30.64 34.06 -64.80
C SER A 163 -29.21 33.58 -65.15
N ASN A 164 -28.26 33.64 -64.20
CA ASN A 164 -26.88 33.18 -64.42
C ASN A 164 -26.61 31.78 -63.84
N PHE A 165 -27.59 31.19 -63.14
CA PHE A 165 -27.48 29.83 -62.65
C PHE A 165 -27.75 28.84 -63.77
N ILE A 166 -26.70 28.16 -64.21
CA ILE A 166 -26.83 26.99 -65.09
C ILE A 166 -27.34 25.85 -64.22
N SER A 167 -28.58 25.40 -64.46
CA SER A 167 -29.10 24.19 -63.81
C SER A 167 -28.27 22.99 -64.27
N HIS A 168 -27.36 22.51 -63.42
CA HIS A 168 -26.62 21.29 -63.67
C HIS A 168 -27.57 20.10 -63.59
N LYS A 169 -27.67 19.33 -64.68
CA LYS A 169 -28.41 18.07 -64.68
C LYS A 169 -27.72 17.11 -63.72
N LEU A 170 -28.50 16.33 -62.97
CA LEU A 170 -27.98 15.34 -62.00
C LEU A 170 -26.87 14.46 -62.60
N ASN A 171 -27.02 14.11 -63.88
CA ASN A 171 -26.08 13.27 -64.64
C ASN A 171 -24.71 13.93 -64.94
N THR A 172 -24.54 15.23 -64.67
CA THR A 172 -23.26 15.95 -64.83
C THR A 172 -22.39 15.94 -63.58
N LEU A 173 -22.92 15.47 -62.44
CA LEU A 173 -22.17 15.35 -61.19
C LEU A 173 -21.45 13.99 -61.14
N PRO A 174 -20.30 13.88 -60.45
CA PRO A 174 -19.67 12.59 -60.18
C PRO A 174 -20.62 11.67 -59.38
N ILE A 175 -20.53 10.36 -59.60
CA ILE A 175 -21.48 9.34 -59.09
C ILE A 175 -21.70 9.45 -57.56
N GLU A 176 -20.64 9.62 -56.79
CA GLU A 176 -20.67 9.82 -55.33
C GLU A 176 -21.57 10.98 -54.89
N PHE A 177 -21.60 12.05 -55.69
CA PHE A 177 -22.43 13.23 -55.43
C PHE A 177 -23.86 13.06 -55.92
N GLN A 178 -24.09 12.30 -57.00
CA GLN A 178 -25.44 12.00 -57.50
C GLN A 178 -26.28 11.30 -56.43
N GLU A 179 -25.72 10.29 -55.75
CA GLU A 179 -26.44 9.57 -54.70
C GLU A 179 -26.75 10.46 -53.49
N ARG A 180 -25.81 11.33 -53.09
CA ARG A 180 -26.04 12.29 -51.99
C ARG A 180 -27.12 13.31 -52.35
N VAL A 181 -27.09 13.86 -53.57
CA VAL A 181 -28.12 14.81 -54.03
C VAL A 181 -29.48 14.13 -54.12
N LYS A 182 -29.57 12.89 -54.63
CA LYS A 182 -30.82 12.10 -54.66
C LYS A 182 -31.42 11.89 -53.26
N LYS A 183 -30.62 11.84 -52.19
CA LYS A 183 -31.12 11.71 -50.80
C LYS A 183 -31.82 12.97 -50.29
N HIS A 184 -31.47 14.14 -50.82
CA HIS A 184 -32.03 15.44 -50.41
C HIS A 184 -33.08 16.00 -51.38
N MET A 185 -33.34 15.33 -52.51
CA MET A 185 -34.41 15.67 -53.45
C MET A 185 -35.78 15.18 -52.97
N THR A 186 -36.84 15.93 -53.25
CA THR A 186 -38.22 15.47 -53.04
C THR A 186 -38.57 14.32 -53.99
N GLN A 187 -39.57 13.51 -53.64
CA GLN A 187 -39.99 12.38 -54.48
C GLN A 187 -40.35 12.83 -55.92
N GLU A 188 -41.03 13.97 -56.06
CA GLU A 188 -41.34 14.58 -57.36
C GLU A 188 -40.09 15.00 -58.15
N GLN A 189 -39.09 15.60 -57.50
CA GLN A 189 -37.84 16.01 -58.15
C GLN A 189 -37.00 14.82 -58.62
N ARG A 190 -37.03 13.69 -57.88
CA ARG A 190 -36.34 12.46 -58.25
C ARG A 190 -36.96 11.84 -59.51
N LEU A 191 -38.29 11.78 -59.58
CA LEU A 191 -39.02 11.28 -60.75
C LEU A 191 -38.74 12.16 -61.98
N ASN A 192 -38.79 13.49 -61.81
CA ASN A 192 -38.53 14.45 -62.90
C ASN A 192 -37.08 14.37 -63.45
N CYS A 193 -36.10 13.89 -62.67
CA CYS A 193 -34.73 13.66 -63.14
C CYS A 193 -34.53 12.32 -63.86
N GLU A 194 -35.36 11.31 -63.54
CA GLU A 194 -35.37 10.01 -64.24
C GLU A 194 -36.23 10.05 -65.51
N GLU A 195 -37.18 10.98 -65.58
CA GLU A 195 -38.11 11.21 -66.71
C GLU A 195 -37.67 12.32 -67.68
N ALA A 196 -36.41 12.74 -67.68
CA ALA A 196 -35.90 13.43 -68.87
C ALA A 196 -36.00 12.44 -70.03
N PRO A 197 -36.76 12.73 -71.12
CA PRO A 197 -36.86 11.80 -72.22
C PRO A 197 -35.44 11.55 -72.71
N LYS A 198 -35.10 10.29 -72.97
CA LYS A 198 -34.05 9.93 -73.92
C LYS A 198 -34.53 10.45 -75.27
N SER A 199 -34.56 11.77 -75.45
CA SER A 199 -34.87 12.41 -76.71
C SER A 199 -33.82 11.90 -77.67
N ASP A 200 -34.31 11.33 -78.76
CA ASP A 200 -33.58 10.79 -79.90
C ASP A 200 -32.17 11.34 -80.02
N GLU A 201 -31.21 10.44 -80.21
CA GLU A 201 -29.85 10.75 -80.63
C GLU A 201 -29.91 11.41 -82.01
N SER A 202 -30.30 12.68 -82.02
CA SER A 202 -30.42 13.50 -83.20
C SER A 202 -29.01 13.75 -83.68
N THR A 203 -28.64 13.16 -84.80
CA THR A 203 -27.50 13.57 -85.61
C THR A 203 -27.45 15.10 -85.62
N LYS A 204 -26.41 15.68 -85.02
CA LYS A 204 -26.25 17.13 -84.98
C LYS A 204 -25.91 17.59 -86.40
N LEU A 205 -26.91 18.12 -87.08
CA LEU A 205 -26.79 18.64 -88.44
C LEU A 205 -26.30 20.08 -88.37
N ILE A 206 -25.09 20.34 -88.87
CA ILE A 206 -24.56 21.70 -89.00
C ILE A 206 -24.92 22.22 -90.38
N ARG A 207 -25.61 23.37 -90.43
CA ARG A 207 -25.96 24.06 -91.68
C ARG A 207 -25.07 25.29 -91.85
N VAL A 208 -24.34 25.35 -92.95
CA VAL A 208 -23.50 26.51 -93.28
C VAL A 208 -24.12 27.24 -94.48
N PRO A 209 -24.47 28.53 -94.35
CA PRO A 209 -24.99 29.33 -95.46
C PRO A 209 -23.92 29.55 -96.54
N MET A 210 -24.27 29.35 -97.81
CA MET A 210 -23.40 29.65 -98.93
C MET A 210 -23.89 30.88 -99.71
N PRO A 211 -23.00 31.79 -100.14
CA PRO A 211 -23.38 33.01 -100.83
C PRO A 211 -23.62 32.75 -102.33
N THR A 212 -24.63 31.94 -102.64
CA THR A 212 -25.09 31.65 -104.01
C THR A 212 -26.56 32.03 -104.16
N PHE A 213 -27.04 32.33 -105.38
CA PHE A 213 -28.45 32.68 -105.62
C PHE A 213 -29.14 31.62 -106.50
N PRO A 214 -30.22 30.98 -106.04
CA PRO A 214 -30.88 31.19 -104.75
C PRO A 214 -30.09 30.62 -103.55
N PRO A 215 -30.22 31.22 -102.35
CA PRO A 215 -29.44 30.82 -101.17
C PRO A 215 -29.76 29.39 -100.76
N THR A 216 -28.76 28.52 -100.90
CA THR A 216 -28.82 27.12 -100.47
C THR A 216 -27.78 26.85 -99.40
N ALA A 217 -28.13 26.04 -98.39
CA ALA A 217 -27.27 25.72 -97.27
C ALA A 217 -26.73 24.30 -97.39
N MET A 218 -25.42 24.13 -97.16
CA MET A 218 -24.83 22.80 -97.05
C MET A 218 -25.07 22.24 -95.64
N VAL A 219 -25.43 20.96 -95.56
CA VAL A 219 -25.77 20.29 -94.32
C VAL A 219 -24.81 19.12 -94.09
N TYR A 220 -24.10 19.15 -92.97
CA TYR A 220 -23.20 18.06 -92.57
C TYR A 220 -23.80 17.33 -91.37
N SER A 221 -23.94 16.00 -91.49
CA SER A 221 -24.33 15.12 -90.39
C SER A 221 -23.07 14.61 -89.70
N ILE A 222 -22.89 14.94 -88.43
CA ILE A 222 -21.79 14.39 -87.62
C ILE A 222 -22.32 13.15 -86.90
N ASN A 223 -21.85 11.97 -87.31
CA ASN A 223 -22.00 10.74 -86.54
C ASN A 223 -20.83 10.62 -85.55
N ASN A 224 -21.12 10.36 -84.27
CA ASN A 224 -20.09 10.05 -83.28
C ASN A 224 -19.52 8.65 -83.58
N PRO A 225 -18.20 8.49 -83.84
CA PRO A 225 -17.63 7.25 -84.40
C PRO A 225 -17.31 6.19 -83.32
N THR A 226 -18.26 5.85 -82.45
CA THR A 226 -18.05 4.79 -81.43
C THR A 226 -18.89 3.53 -81.66
N LYS A 227 -19.58 3.40 -82.80
CA LYS A 227 -20.46 2.25 -83.06
C LYS A 227 -20.29 1.52 -84.41
N ASP A 228 -19.36 1.92 -85.27
CA ASP A 228 -19.22 1.30 -86.61
C ASP A 228 -18.23 0.12 -86.68
N GLU A 229 -17.44 -0.15 -85.65
CA GLU A 229 -16.55 -1.33 -85.60
C GLU A 229 -17.31 -2.67 -85.42
N LYS A 230 -18.59 -2.65 -85.04
CA LYS A 230 -19.38 -3.89 -84.82
C LYS A 230 -20.28 -4.30 -85.99
N ARG A 231 -20.41 -3.48 -87.05
CA ARG A 231 -21.26 -3.82 -88.22
C ARG A 231 -20.51 -4.41 -89.40
N MET A 232 -19.19 -4.20 -89.53
CA MET A 232 -18.39 -4.82 -90.59
C MET A 232 -17.91 -6.25 -90.27
N SER A 233 -17.85 -6.66 -89.00
CA SER A 233 -17.52 -8.06 -88.64
C SER A 233 -18.70 -9.04 -88.75
N GLN A 234 -19.94 -8.57 -88.95
CA GLN A 234 -21.12 -9.45 -89.11
C GLN A 234 -21.50 -9.75 -90.57
N MET A 235 -20.84 -9.13 -91.57
CA MET A 235 -21.03 -9.47 -93.00
C MET A 235 -19.92 -10.35 -93.59
N ALA A 236 -18.82 -10.61 -92.87
CA ALA A 236 -17.74 -11.49 -93.32
C ALA A 236 -17.85 -12.95 -92.84
N GLN A 237 -18.98 -13.34 -92.24
CA GLN A 237 -19.25 -14.70 -91.75
C GLN A 237 -20.40 -15.41 -92.49
N TYR A 238 -20.90 -14.83 -93.59
CA TYR A 238 -21.90 -15.45 -94.48
C TYR A 238 -21.53 -15.30 -95.97
N GLN A 239 -20.30 -15.68 -96.33
CA GLN A 239 -19.92 -16.21 -97.65
C GLN A 239 -18.90 -17.32 -97.45
#